data_AF-A0A7S1CB74-F1
#
_entry.id   AF-A0A7S1CB74-F1
#
_cell.length_a   1.000
_cell.length_b   1.000
_cell.length_c   1.000
_cell.angle_alpha   90.00
_cell.angle_beta   90.00
_cell.angle_gamma   90.00
#
_symmetry.space_group_name_H-M   'P 1'
#
loop_
_entity.id
_entity.type
_entity.pdbx_description
1 polymer ?
#
loop_
_entity_poly.entity_id
_entity_poly.type
_entity_poly.pdbx_seq_one_letter_code
_entity_poly.pdbx_strand_id
1 'polypeptide(L)'
;GGGGGGGGAGAGAGAAAASEDAAAAEATALKRTTSTASASGSLDELDALRKKNVRLKEVFKVRIDKFRNAVYLLTGYKVDMVAGSAGKDDKLYLRSMYAEREDDHLLMQMKKGGLELLETEFCKRIDPKMFAYLTTCHSIPAFLSSLTLDLFDRQTLTLS
;
A
#
# COMPACT_ATOMS: atom_id res chain seq x y z
N GLY A 1 -43.26 -2.15 5.01
CA GLY A 1 -42.87 -2.28 3.59
C GLY A 1 -41.70 -1.36 3.36
N GLY A 2 -40.53 -1.93 3.05
CA GLY A 2 -39.30 -1.19 2.84
C GLY A 2 -39.25 -0.51 1.47
N GLY A 3 -38.55 0.62 1.42
CA GLY A 3 -38.14 1.31 0.21
C GLY A 3 -36.76 1.91 0.45
N GLY A 4 -35.72 1.09 0.27
CA GLY A 4 -34.33 1.53 0.34
C GLY A 4 -33.92 2.12 -1.01
N GLY A 5 -33.82 3.45 -1.07
CA GLY A 5 -33.23 4.16 -2.19
C GLY A 5 -31.71 4.04 -2.16
N GLY A 6 -31.14 3.52 -3.24
CA GLY A 6 -29.71 3.47 -3.46
C GLY A 6 -29.10 4.87 -3.61
N GLY A 7 -27.97 5.07 -2.96
CA GLY A 7 -27.10 6.22 -3.15
C GLY A 7 -25.67 5.73 -3.22
N GLY A 8 -25.17 5.54 -4.44
CA GLY A 8 -23.75 5.34 -4.68
C GLY A 8 -23.00 6.63 -4.37
N ALA A 9 -21.97 6.55 -3.54
CA ALA A 9 -21.03 7.64 -3.33
C ALA A 9 -19.61 7.08 -3.49
N GLY A 10 -19.03 7.36 -4.66
CA GLY A 10 -17.59 7.26 -4.86
C GLY A 10 -16.90 8.38 -4.08
N ALA A 11 -15.89 8.02 -3.30
CA ALA A 11 -14.86 8.93 -2.80
C ALA A 11 -13.54 8.25 -3.19
N GLY A 12 -12.69 8.80 -4.05
CA GLY A 12 -12.23 10.18 -4.08
C GLY A 12 -10.71 10.12 -3.90
N ALA A 13 -10.02 9.51 -4.87
CA ALA A 13 -8.57 9.37 -4.90
C ALA A 13 -7.90 10.68 -5.33
N GLY A 14 -8.04 11.72 -4.51
CA GLY A 14 -7.40 13.02 -4.69
C GLY A 14 -6.07 13.08 -3.95
N ALA A 15 -5.08 12.27 -4.34
CA ALA A 15 -3.72 12.37 -3.81
C ALA A 15 -2.61 11.89 -4.77
N ALA A 16 -2.96 11.32 -5.94
CA ALA A 16 -1.99 10.78 -6.88
C ALA A 16 -1.14 11.85 -7.60
N ALA A 17 -1.65 13.08 -7.73
CA ALA A 17 -1.11 14.11 -8.62
C ALA A 17 0.30 14.62 -8.27
N ALA A 18 0.71 14.59 -7.00
CA ALA A 18 2.02 15.12 -6.58
C ALA A 18 3.18 14.14 -6.78
N SER A 19 2.88 12.83 -6.88
CA SER A 19 3.90 11.78 -7.09
C SER A 19 4.22 11.54 -8.56
N GLU A 20 3.27 11.84 -9.44
CA GLU A 20 3.43 11.74 -10.89
C GLU A 20 4.41 12.77 -11.43
N ASP A 21 4.45 13.99 -10.87
CA ASP A 21 5.27 15.08 -11.39
C ASP A 21 6.78 14.87 -11.20
N ALA A 22 7.20 14.26 -10.08
CA ALA A 22 8.61 13.96 -9.83
C ALA A 22 9.10 12.74 -10.64
N ALA A 23 8.26 11.73 -10.82
CA ALA A 23 8.55 10.58 -11.66
C ALA A 23 8.49 10.94 -13.16
N ALA A 24 7.56 11.82 -13.55
CA ALA A 24 7.45 12.36 -14.89
C ALA A 24 8.63 13.27 -15.23
N ALA A 25 9.13 14.09 -14.29
CA ALA A 25 10.32 14.90 -14.52
C ALA A 25 11.56 14.04 -14.83
N GLU A 26 11.74 12.92 -14.13
CA GLU A 26 12.86 11.99 -14.35
C GLU A 26 12.67 11.13 -15.64
N ALA A 27 11.43 10.72 -15.94
CA ALA A 27 11.08 10.04 -17.20
C ALA A 27 11.17 10.95 -18.44
N THR A 28 10.89 12.24 -18.29
CA THR A 28 11.00 13.25 -19.37
C THR A 28 12.47 13.60 -19.65
N ALA A 29 13.35 13.52 -18.63
CA ALA A 29 14.79 13.59 -18.83
C ALA A 29 15.32 12.37 -19.62
N LEU A 30 14.74 11.18 -19.39
CA LEU A 30 15.06 9.96 -20.13
C LEU A 30 14.68 10.06 -21.62
N LYS A 31 13.47 10.52 -21.93
CA LYS A 31 12.97 10.59 -23.32
C LYS A 31 13.76 11.54 -24.24
N ARG A 32 14.38 12.59 -23.68
CA ARG A 32 15.23 13.54 -24.42
C ARG A 32 16.62 13.01 -24.77
N THR A 33 17.08 11.95 -24.11
CA THR A 33 18.45 11.42 -24.33
C THR A 33 18.49 10.19 -25.22
N THR A 34 17.33 9.57 -25.51
CA THR A 34 17.21 8.35 -26.33
C THR A 34 16.84 8.59 -27.79
N SER A 35 16.70 9.83 -28.27
CA SER A 35 16.20 10.12 -29.63
C SER A 35 17.28 10.16 -30.73
N THR A 36 18.51 9.74 -30.46
CA THR A 36 19.54 9.60 -31.51
C THR A 36 20.48 8.43 -31.22
N ALA A 37 20.21 7.23 -31.78
CA ALA A 37 21.28 6.29 -32.13
C ALA A 37 20.79 5.16 -33.04
N SER A 38 21.47 5.05 -34.19
CA SER A 38 21.54 3.94 -35.12
C SER A 38 22.13 2.68 -34.47
N ALA A 39 21.85 1.52 -35.08
CA ALA A 39 22.09 0.16 -34.56
C ALA A 39 23.56 -0.30 -34.49
N SER A 40 24.45 0.46 -33.84
CA SER A 40 25.83 0.02 -33.54
C SER A 40 26.30 0.47 -32.14
N GLY A 41 25.47 0.26 -31.12
CA GLY A 41 25.76 0.63 -29.73
C GLY A 41 26.95 -0.14 -29.15
N SER A 42 27.98 0.60 -28.74
CA SER A 42 29.23 0.09 -28.16
C SER A 42 29.01 -0.58 -26.79
N LEU A 43 29.89 -1.50 -26.39
CA LEU A 43 29.85 -2.16 -25.06
C LEU A 43 29.78 -1.15 -23.90
N ASP A 44 30.45 -0.01 -24.05
CA ASP A 44 30.44 1.09 -23.08
C ASP A 44 29.06 1.69 -22.87
N GLU A 45 28.23 1.75 -23.92
CA GLU A 45 26.86 2.25 -23.85
C GLU A 45 25.96 1.27 -23.08
N LEU A 46 26.13 -0.03 -23.29
CA LEU A 46 25.42 -1.07 -22.54
C LEU A 46 25.77 -1.03 -21.05
N ASP A 47 27.05 -0.84 -20.71
CA ASP A 47 27.49 -0.74 -19.33
C ASP A 47 27.03 0.56 -18.66
N ALA A 48 27.00 1.67 -19.40
CA ALA A 48 26.41 2.92 -18.92
C ALA A 48 24.91 2.77 -18.63
N LEU A 49 24.16 2.10 -19.50
CA LEU A 49 22.74 1.81 -19.30
C LEU A 49 22.50 0.87 -18.10
N ARG A 50 23.35 -0.14 -17.91
CA ARG A 50 23.30 -1.04 -16.74
C ARG A 50 23.52 -0.26 -15.44
N LYS A 51 24.59 0.54 -15.36
CA LYS A 51 24.89 1.37 -14.17
C LYS A 51 23.75 2.33 -13.85
N LYS A 52 23.15 2.97 -14.87
CA LYS A 52 21.98 3.82 -14.70
C LYS A 52 20.77 3.06 -14.13
N ASN A 53 20.49 1.86 -14.65
CA ASN A 53 19.40 1.01 -14.15
C ASN A 53 19.60 0.58 -12.69
N VAL A 54 20.84 0.24 -12.29
CA VAL A 54 21.16 -0.10 -10.89
C VAL A 54 20.87 1.10 -9.98
N ARG A 55 21.39 2.28 -10.33
CA ARG A 55 21.17 3.50 -9.54
C ARG A 55 19.69 3.86 -9.44
N LEU A 56 18.93 3.71 -10.52
CA LEU A 56 17.50 3.99 -10.52
C LEU A 56 16.74 3.07 -9.55
N LYS A 57 17.07 1.78 -9.53
CA LYS A 57 16.47 0.82 -8.58
C LYS A 57 16.80 1.18 -7.13
N GLU A 58 18.03 1.61 -6.85
CA GLU A 58 18.44 2.04 -5.51
C GLU A 58 17.69 3.29 -5.04
N VAL A 59 17.59 4.31 -5.90
CA VAL A 59 16.85 5.54 -5.58
C VAL A 59 15.38 5.23 -5.31
N PHE A 60 14.75 4.40 -6.15
CA PHE A 60 13.37 3.99 -5.96
C PHE A 60 13.17 3.25 -4.64
N LYS A 61 14.04 2.30 -4.32
CA LYS A 61 14.01 1.57 -3.04
C LYS A 61 14.04 2.52 -1.85
N VAL A 62 15.02 3.44 -1.82
CA VAL A 62 15.16 4.41 -0.72
C VAL A 62 13.92 5.30 -0.58
N ARG A 63 13.32 5.73 -1.69
CA ARG A 63 12.10 6.56 -1.65
C ARG A 63 10.89 5.80 -1.14
N ILE A 64 10.68 4.57 -1.60
CA ILE A 64 9.60 3.70 -1.12
C ILE A 64 9.76 3.39 0.36
N ASP A 65 10.98 3.08 0.82
CA ASP A 65 11.24 2.79 2.23
C ASP A 65 10.92 3.99 3.12
N LYS A 66 11.34 5.20 2.71
CA LYS A 66 11.01 6.45 3.42
C LYS A 66 9.51 6.71 3.47
N PHE A 67 8.81 6.53 2.35
CA PHE A 67 7.37 6.74 2.29
C PHE A 67 6.62 5.73 3.18
N ARG A 68 6.97 4.45 3.11
CA ARG A 68 6.36 3.39 3.94
C ARG A 68 6.62 3.62 5.42
N ASN A 69 7.82 4.10 5.78
CA ASN A 69 8.12 4.49 7.16
C ASN A 69 7.28 5.68 7.62
N ALA A 70 7.08 6.70 6.79
CA ALA A 70 6.21 7.82 7.12
C ALA A 70 4.75 7.36 7.33
N VAL A 71 4.23 6.52 6.43
CA VAL A 71 2.88 5.92 6.58
C VAL A 71 2.78 5.11 7.87
N TYR A 72 3.79 4.30 8.20
CA TYR A 72 3.83 3.53 9.44
C TYR A 72 3.76 4.42 10.68
N LEU A 73 4.57 5.47 10.74
CA LEU A 73 4.61 6.40 11.88
C LEU A 73 3.29 7.18 12.03
N LEU A 74 2.65 7.53 10.91
CA LEU A 74 1.40 8.31 10.92
C LEU A 74 0.17 7.45 11.24
N THR A 75 0.13 6.21 10.75
CA THR A 75 -1.09 5.38 10.79
C THR A 75 -1.03 4.25 11.79
N GLY A 76 0.17 3.88 12.24
CA GLY A 76 0.39 2.68 13.05
C GLY A 76 0.51 1.39 12.27
N TYR A 77 0.40 1.39 10.93
CA TYR A 77 0.47 0.15 10.15
C TYR A 77 1.70 0.08 9.26
N LYS A 78 2.49 -0.97 9.48
CA LYS A 78 3.53 -1.38 8.52
C LYS A 78 2.83 -2.14 7.40
N VAL A 79 2.94 -1.63 6.18
CA VAL A 79 2.27 -2.18 4.99
C VAL A 79 3.30 -2.79 4.04
N ASP A 80 3.29 -4.12 3.88
CA ASP A 80 4.15 -4.88 2.95
C ASP A 80 3.32 -5.40 1.76
N MET A 81 3.83 -5.27 0.54
CA MET A 81 3.15 -5.75 -0.67
C MET A 81 3.84 -6.98 -1.25
N VAL A 82 3.05 -7.99 -1.57
CA VAL A 82 3.48 -9.17 -2.33
C VAL A 82 2.74 -9.14 -3.66
N ALA A 83 3.50 -8.91 -4.73
CA ALA A 83 2.95 -8.92 -6.09
C ALA A 83 2.38 -10.30 -6.43
N GLY A 84 1.21 -10.31 -7.04
CA GLY A 84 0.61 -11.52 -7.58
C GLY A 84 1.46 -12.08 -8.73
N SER A 85 1.55 -13.41 -8.82
CA SER A 85 2.01 -14.05 -10.06
C SER A 85 0.99 -13.79 -11.18
N ALA A 86 1.38 -13.99 -12.45
CA ALA A 86 0.50 -13.82 -13.61
C ALA A 86 -0.93 -14.36 -13.35
N GLY A 87 -1.92 -13.46 -13.44
CA GLY A 87 -3.34 -13.78 -13.22
C GLY A 87 -3.83 -13.74 -11.77
N LYS A 88 -3.00 -13.34 -10.80
CA LYS A 88 -3.40 -13.17 -9.39
C LYS A 88 -3.30 -11.72 -8.95
N ASP A 89 -4.23 -11.33 -8.08
CA ASP A 89 -4.25 -10.03 -7.43
C ASP A 89 -3.09 -9.87 -6.43
N ASP A 90 -2.59 -8.65 -6.28
CA ASP A 90 -1.56 -8.32 -5.29
C ASP A 90 -2.13 -8.43 -3.87
N LYS A 91 -1.24 -8.73 -2.91
CA LYS A 91 -1.60 -8.85 -1.50
C LYS A 91 -0.83 -7.85 -0.66
N LEU A 92 -1.51 -7.24 0.31
CA LEU A 92 -0.95 -6.34 1.30
C LEU A 92 -1.02 -6.97 2.68
N TYR A 93 0.12 -7.04 3.36
CA TYR A 93 0.23 -7.44 4.76
C TYR A 93 0.31 -6.17 5.60
N LEU A 94 -0.65 -5.98 6.49
CA LEU A 94 -0.69 -4.83 7.39
C LEU A 94 -0.45 -5.34 8.82
N ARG A 95 0.65 -4.88 9.43
CA ARG A 95 0.97 -5.17 10.82
C ARG A 95 0.88 -3.90 11.64
N SER A 96 0.06 -3.93 12.70
CA SER A 96 -0.07 -2.82 13.64
C SER A 96 1.22 -2.65 14.46
N MET A 97 1.56 -1.41 14.81
CA MET A 97 2.59 -1.11 15.81
C MET A 97 2.24 -1.64 17.19
N TYR A 98 0.95 -1.87 17.44
CA TYR A 98 0.39 -2.42 18.68
C TYR A 98 0.04 -3.90 18.56
N ALA A 99 0.61 -4.61 17.59
CA ALA A 99 0.44 -6.06 17.45
C ALA A 99 0.97 -6.80 18.68
N GLU A 100 0.15 -7.65 19.29
CA GLU A 100 0.50 -8.42 20.49
C GLU A 100 1.43 -9.60 20.17
N ARG A 101 1.32 -10.15 18.95
CA ARG A 101 2.12 -11.29 18.48
C ARG A 101 2.94 -10.95 17.24
N GLU A 102 3.99 -11.73 17.01
CA GLU A 102 4.86 -11.54 15.84
C GLU A 102 4.16 -11.84 14.51
N ASP A 103 3.22 -12.78 14.52
CA ASP A 103 2.44 -13.25 13.38
C ASP A 103 1.12 -12.49 13.18
N ASP A 104 0.79 -11.52 14.05
CA ASP A 104 -0.40 -10.70 13.92
C ASP A 104 -0.31 -9.79 12.69
N HIS A 105 -1.17 -10.05 11.70
CA HIS A 105 -1.32 -9.22 10.54
C HIS A 105 -2.73 -9.34 9.94
N LEU A 106 -3.17 -8.24 9.34
CA LEU A 106 -4.27 -8.25 8.38
C LEU A 106 -3.70 -8.56 6.99
N LEU A 107 -4.45 -9.33 6.21
CA LEU A 107 -4.11 -9.63 4.83
C LEU A 107 -5.16 -9.04 3.91
N MET A 108 -4.83 -8.01 3.14
CA MET A 108 -5.73 -7.41 2.17
C MET A 108 -5.37 -7.87 0.75
N GLN A 109 -6.37 -8.16 -0.08
CA GLN A 109 -6.19 -8.43 -1.50
C GLN A 109 -6.60 -7.20 -2.33
N MET A 110 -5.74 -6.77 -3.24
CA MET A 110 -6.00 -5.68 -4.17
C MET A 110 -6.79 -6.18 -5.37
N LYS A 111 -8.11 -5.92 -5.39
CA LYS A 111 -8.97 -6.21 -6.53
C LYS A 111 -9.20 -4.95 -7.36
N LYS A 112 -9.70 -5.14 -8.59
CA LYS A 112 -10.03 -4.04 -9.52
C LYS A 112 -10.96 -2.96 -8.93
N GLY A 113 -11.72 -3.28 -7.88
CA GLY A 113 -12.67 -2.37 -7.23
C GLY A 113 -12.28 -1.90 -5.83
N GLY A 114 -11.09 -2.26 -5.32
CA GLY A 114 -10.66 -1.88 -3.97
C GLY A 114 -9.89 -2.96 -3.25
N LEU A 115 -9.83 -2.84 -1.93
CA LEU A 115 -9.16 -3.80 -1.05
C LEU A 115 -10.19 -4.69 -0.36
N GLU A 116 -9.93 -6.00 -0.34
CA GLU A 116 -10.75 -6.98 0.36
C GLU A 116 -9.93 -7.63 1.48
N LEU A 117 -10.47 -7.70 2.69
CA LEU A 117 -9.81 -8.39 3.80
C LEU A 117 -9.95 -9.91 3.62
N LEU A 118 -8.82 -10.61 3.63
CA LEU A 118 -8.76 -12.06 3.70
C LEU A 118 -8.72 -12.50 5.16
N GLU A 119 -9.35 -13.65 5.45
CA GLU A 119 -9.32 -14.23 6.79
C GLU A 119 -7.90 -14.66 7.17
N THR A 120 -7.49 -14.27 8.38
CA THR A 120 -6.25 -14.71 9.03
C THR A 120 -6.56 -15.15 10.45
N GLU A 121 -5.62 -15.81 11.13
CA GLU A 121 -5.79 -16.14 12.55
C GLU A 121 -5.95 -14.88 13.41
N PHE A 122 -5.34 -13.76 13.00
CA PHE A 122 -5.49 -12.48 13.68
C PHE A 122 -6.94 -11.95 13.58
N CYS A 123 -7.58 -12.08 12.42
CA CYS A 123 -8.98 -11.65 12.23
C CYS A 123 -9.93 -12.32 13.23
N LYS A 124 -9.68 -13.57 13.62
CA LYS A 124 -10.51 -14.30 14.59
C LYS A 124 -10.43 -13.73 16.02
N ARG A 125 -9.44 -12.89 16.32
CA ARG A 125 -9.24 -12.24 17.63
C ARG A 125 -9.77 -10.81 17.68
N ILE A 126 -10.18 -10.26 16.55
CA ILE A 126 -10.77 -8.92 16.45
C ILE A 126 -12.25 -9.01 16.86
N ASP A 127 -12.77 -8.01 17.58
CA ASP A 127 -14.21 -7.92 17.88
C ASP A 127 -15.01 -8.05 16.56
N PRO A 128 -15.87 -9.08 16.43
CA PRO A 128 -16.65 -9.30 15.22
C PRO A 128 -17.47 -8.09 14.77
N LYS A 129 -17.85 -7.20 15.69
CA LYS A 129 -18.62 -5.98 15.39
C LYS A 129 -17.81 -4.98 14.55
N MET A 130 -16.48 -4.94 14.69
CA MET A 130 -15.64 -4.03 13.90
C MET A 130 -15.71 -4.32 12.40
N PHE A 131 -15.98 -5.57 11.99
CA PHE A 131 -16.12 -5.91 10.57
C PHE A 131 -17.31 -5.21 9.89
N ALA A 132 -18.26 -4.67 10.66
CA ALA A 132 -19.34 -3.83 10.12
C ALA A 132 -18.83 -2.59 9.38
N TYR A 133 -17.66 -2.06 9.77
CA TYR A 133 -17.02 -0.96 9.04
C TYR A 133 -16.62 -1.37 7.61
N LEU A 134 -16.28 -2.65 7.39
CA LEU A 134 -15.95 -3.17 6.06
C LEU A 134 -17.21 -3.58 5.29
N THR A 135 -18.12 -4.32 5.93
CA THR A 135 -19.27 -4.92 5.24
C THR A 135 -20.43 -3.96 5.02
N THR A 136 -20.67 -3.04 5.95
CA THR A 136 -21.84 -2.14 5.94
C THR A 136 -21.43 -0.71 5.61
N CYS A 137 -20.35 -0.21 6.19
CA CYS A 137 -19.89 1.16 5.95
C CYS A 137 -18.94 1.27 4.76
N HIS A 138 -18.41 0.15 4.25
CA HIS A 138 -17.41 0.10 3.18
C HIS A 138 -16.21 1.03 3.41
N SER A 139 -15.77 1.15 4.67
CA SER A 139 -14.72 2.09 5.10
C SER A 139 -13.60 1.34 5.82
N ILE A 140 -12.55 1.04 5.05
CA ILE A 140 -11.29 0.52 5.58
C ILE A 140 -10.66 1.51 6.58
N PRO A 141 -10.63 2.84 6.33
CA PRO A 141 -10.09 3.77 7.32
C PRO A 141 -10.83 3.71 8.66
N ALA A 142 -12.17 3.59 8.67
CA ALA A 142 -12.92 3.46 9.91
C ALA A 142 -12.57 2.15 10.65
N PHE A 143 -12.48 1.03 9.92
CA PHE A 143 -12.05 -0.25 10.46
C PHE A 143 -10.65 -0.18 11.08
N LEU A 144 -9.66 0.32 10.34
CA LEU A 144 -8.28 0.40 10.81
C LEU A 144 -8.13 1.33 12.00
N SER A 145 -8.79 2.49 12.00
CA SER A 145 -8.77 3.41 13.14
C SER A 145 -9.39 2.79 14.39
N SER A 146 -10.53 2.12 14.27
CA SER A 146 -11.18 1.42 15.39
C SER A 146 -10.28 0.31 15.94
N LEU A 147 -9.66 -0.47 15.07
CA LEU A 147 -8.74 -1.54 15.46
C LEU A 147 -7.48 -0.98 16.12
N THR A 148 -6.94 0.14 15.64
CA THR A 148 -5.78 0.80 16.24
C THR A 148 -6.08 1.21 17.69
N LEU A 149 -7.25 1.79 17.96
CA LEU A 149 -7.66 2.17 19.31
C LEU A 149 -7.84 0.95 20.22
N ASP A 150 -8.52 -0.10 19.74
CA ASP A 150 -8.70 -1.34 20.51
C ASP A 150 -7.35 -2.00 20.86
N LEU A 151 -6.41 -2.10 19.92
CA LEU A 151 -5.08 -2.66 20.18
C LEU A 151 -4.25 -1.77 21.11
N PHE A 152 -4.34 -0.45 20.94
CA PHE A 152 -3.65 0.50 21.82
C PHE A 152 -4.13 0.35 23.26
N ASP A 153 -5.46 0.30 23.48
CA ASP A 153 -6.06 0.16 24.81
C ASP A 153 -5.61 -1.15 25.48
N ARG A 154 -5.61 -2.27 24.75
CA ARG A 154 -5.14 -3.57 25.26
C ARG A 154 -3.68 -3.54 25.69
N GLN A 155 -2.83 -2.89 24.92
CA GLN A 155 -1.39 -2.84 25.20
C GLN A 155 -1.03 -1.83 26.29
N THR A 156 -1.80 -0.74 26.45
CA THR A 156 -1.41 0.39 27.30
C THR A 156 -2.24 0.54 28.58
N LEU A 157 -3.50 0.11 28.61
CA LEU A 157 -4.36 0.24 29.79
C LEU A 157 -4.31 -0.98 30.71
N THR A 158 -3.72 -2.09 30.28
CA THR A 158 -3.40 -3.25 31.14
C THR A 158 -2.23 -2.99 32.11
N LEU A 159 -1.61 -1.82 32.06
CA LEU A 159 -0.56 -1.36 32.99
C LEU A 159 -1.09 -0.60 34.22
N SER A 160 -2.41 -0.65 34.51
CA SER A 160 -3.01 -0.05 35.71
C SER A 160 -3.31 -1.05 36.82
#